data_AF-A0A077XQK4-F1
#
_entry.id   AF-A0A077XQK4-F1
#
_cell.length_a   1.000
_cell.length_b   1.000
_cell.length_c   1.000
_cell.angle_alpha   90.00
_cell.angle_beta   90.00
_cell.angle_gamma   90.00
#
_symmetry.space_group_name_H-M   'P 1'
#
loop_
_entity.id
_entity.type
_entity.pdbx_description
1 polymer ?
#
loop_
_entity_poly.entity_id
_entity_poly.type
_entity_poly.pdbx_seq_one_letter_code
_entity_poly.pdbx_strand_id
1 'polypeptide(L)'
;MKETIQETVKEVVNSFTKVSDIVTEPAKQRMGHPFIGSFAISWIFFNWKPIAYFIMTTSKVEDRISYIDTHFYHWNHLFAFPLLTAVFYTLILKWFDTFSDEFNKIPNARKSKSIADNKIEVIKNEIRIVKEQRKLENEKADNKEIQDLNVEIELLTKEIDVKDEQIAGLNQSLLKNLTDLKSLEKESNEQLDKIIDLSLKLDTLKDENKESKKMLFGIVKEVMPPNQFRRVIEIFQKTTSDFFNDIELNELMPEFTTNYNKVYVILNKSEKLIKAMLKSVQGIDPRIKINVTESKTANGQNQVSINVSYPEQDMVEEINVVIENFLNI
;
A
#
# COMPACT_ATOMS: atom_id res chain seq x y z
N MET A 1 60.66 -12.83 -69.24
CA MET A 1 61.95 -12.14 -69.46
C MET A 1 62.21 -11.06 -68.41
N LYS A 2 61.31 -10.09 -68.17
CA LYS A 2 61.48 -9.10 -67.09
C LYS A 2 61.51 -9.71 -65.68
N GLU A 3 60.69 -10.71 -65.39
CA GLU A 3 60.67 -11.39 -64.08
C GLU A 3 61.97 -12.17 -63.80
N THR A 4 62.47 -12.91 -64.79
CA THR A 4 63.74 -13.66 -64.68
C THR A 4 64.95 -12.74 -64.40
N ILE A 5 64.98 -11.55 -65.01
CA ILE A 5 66.03 -10.56 -64.76
C ILE A 5 65.92 -9.99 -63.34
N GLN A 6 64.70 -9.72 -62.85
CA GLN A 6 64.50 -9.23 -61.48
C GLN A 6 64.92 -10.28 -60.43
N GLU A 7 64.66 -11.56 -60.69
CA GLU A 7 65.01 -12.66 -59.80
C GLU A 7 66.54 -12.85 -59.71
N THR A 8 67.23 -12.86 -60.85
CA THR A 8 68.71 -12.92 -60.87
C THR A 8 69.37 -11.71 -60.20
N VAL A 9 68.85 -10.50 -60.39
CA VAL A 9 69.36 -9.31 -59.69
C VAL A 9 69.18 -9.44 -58.17
N LYS A 10 68.04 -9.96 -57.72
CA LYS A 10 67.75 -10.17 -56.30
C LYS A 10 68.65 -11.23 -55.68
N GLU A 11 68.93 -12.32 -56.39
CA GLU A 11 69.89 -13.34 -55.95
C GLU A 11 71.31 -12.79 -55.86
N VAL A 12 71.75 -12.00 -56.84
CA VAL A 12 73.07 -11.36 -56.82
C VAL A 12 73.18 -10.41 -55.63
N VAL A 13 72.20 -9.52 -55.40
CA VAL A 13 72.20 -8.62 -54.23
C VAL A 13 72.21 -9.41 -52.91
N ASN A 14 71.42 -10.49 -52.81
CA ASN A 14 71.41 -11.35 -51.63
C ASN A 14 72.74 -12.11 -51.41
N SER A 15 73.46 -12.43 -52.48
CA SER A 15 74.79 -13.04 -52.36
C SER A 15 75.82 -12.03 -51.85
N PHE A 16 75.76 -10.77 -52.31
CA PHE A 16 76.61 -9.69 -51.83
C PHE A 16 76.34 -9.35 -50.36
N THR A 17 75.08 -9.31 -49.93
CA THR A 17 74.76 -9.07 -48.51
C THR A 17 75.25 -10.20 -47.62
N LYS A 18 75.05 -11.47 -48.02
CA LYS A 18 75.59 -12.63 -47.27
C LYS A 18 77.11 -12.61 -47.16
N VAL A 19 77.83 -12.26 -48.23
CA VAL A 19 79.30 -12.15 -48.20
C VAL A 19 79.73 -10.99 -47.28
N SER A 20 79.03 -9.86 -47.31
CA SER A 20 79.26 -8.75 -46.40
C SER A 20 79.04 -9.16 -44.94
N ASP A 21 77.98 -9.90 -44.64
CA ASP A 21 77.68 -10.34 -43.28
C ASP A 21 78.74 -11.32 -42.76
N ILE A 22 79.19 -12.27 -43.59
CA ILE A 22 80.28 -13.22 -43.26
C ILE A 22 81.58 -12.50 -42.90
N VAL A 23 81.87 -11.35 -43.52
CA VAL A 23 83.09 -10.56 -43.24
C VAL A 23 82.89 -9.62 -42.04
N THR A 24 81.71 -9.01 -41.91
CA THR A 24 81.44 -7.96 -40.93
C THR A 24 81.07 -8.50 -39.54
N GLU A 25 80.42 -9.66 -39.43
CA GLU A 25 80.07 -10.25 -38.12
C GLU A 25 81.29 -10.65 -37.28
N PRO A 26 82.30 -11.38 -37.81
CA PRO A 26 83.51 -11.69 -37.07
C PRO A 26 84.31 -10.43 -36.72
N ALA A 27 84.31 -9.43 -37.62
CA ALA A 27 84.95 -8.15 -37.37
C ALA A 27 84.26 -7.40 -36.22
N LYS A 28 82.92 -7.34 -36.19
CA LYS A 28 82.14 -6.73 -35.09
C LYS A 28 82.34 -7.45 -33.76
N GLN A 29 82.30 -8.78 -33.74
CA GLN A 29 82.51 -9.55 -32.50
C GLN A 29 83.92 -9.38 -31.95
N ARG A 30 84.93 -9.33 -32.82
CA ARG A 30 86.32 -9.10 -32.41
C ARG A 30 86.51 -7.66 -31.97
N MET A 31 86.15 -6.66 -32.79
CA MET A 31 86.25 -5.23 -32.47
C MET A 31 85.43 -4.81 -31.24
N GLY A 32 84.44 -5.61 -30.82
CA GLY A 32 83.75 -5.45 -29.55
C GLY A 32 84.64 -5.66 -28.32
N HIS A 33 85.80 -6.32 -28.47
CA HIS A 33 86.80 -6.41 -27.40
C HIS A 33 87.59 -5.09 -27.32
N PRO A 34 87.52 -4.33 -26.21
CA PRO A 34 88.10 -2.99 -26.12
C PRO A 34 89.59 -2.95 -26.47
N PHE A 35 90.32 -4.03 -26.16
CA PHE A 35 91.74 -4.16 -26.49
C PHE A 35 92.01 -4.27 -27.99
N ILE A 36 91.24 -5.08 -28.74
CA ILE A 36 91.55 -5.28 -30.16
C ILE A 36 91.18 -4.05 -30.99
N GLY A 37 90.10 -3.36 -30.61
CA GLY A 37 89.73 -2.07 -31.23
C GLY A 37 90.80 -1.02 -30.97
N SER A 38 91.25 -0.89 -29.72
CA SER A 38 92.31 0.05 -29.34
C SER A 38 93.64 -0.29 -30.03
N PHE A 39 93.98 -1.58 -30.15
CA PHE A 39 95.16 -2.04 -30.86
C PHE A 39 95.09 -1.75 -32.35
N ALA A 40 93.96 -2.03 -33.01
CA ALA A 40 93.77 -1.75 -34.43
C ALA A 40 93.91 -0.24 -34.73
N ILE A 41 93.26 0.61 -33.92
CA ILE A 41 93.35 2.08 -34.06
C ILE A 41 94.78 2.55 -33.82
N SER A 42 95.44 2.06 -32.76
CA SER A 42 96.81 2.42 -32.45
C SER A 42 97.79 1.95 -33.53
N TRP A 43 97.57 0.76 -34.09
CA TRP A 43 98.36 0.22 -35.18
C TRP A 43 98.28 1.08 -36.43
N ILE A 44 97.06 1.47 -36.83
CA ILE A 44 96.85 2.41 -37.95
C ILE A 44 97.52 3.76 -37.65
N PHE A 45 97.39 4.25 -36.41
CA PHE A 45 97.99 5.53 -35.99
C PHE A 45 99.52 5.52 -36.09
N PHE A 46 100.20 4.46 -35.66
CA PHE A 46 101.67 4.37 -35.76
C PHE A 46 102.17 3.99 -37.16
N ASN A 47 101.37 3.25 -37.93
CA ASN A 47 101.70 2.81 -39.29
C ASN A 47 101.05 3.68 -40.37
N TRP A 48 100.66 4.92 -40.05
CA TRP A 48 99.97 5.79 -41.00
C TRP A 48 100.82 6.15 -42.22
N LYS A 49 102.15 6.27 -42.07
CA LYS A 49 103.07 6.60 -43.16
C LYS A 49 103.14 5.53 -44.25
N PRO A 50 103.41 4.24 -43.93
CA PRO A 50 103.39 3.19 -44.95
C PRO A 50 101.99 3.01 -45.56
N ILE A 51 100.91 3.15 -44.77
CA ILE A 51 99.53 3.08 -45.29
C ILE A 51 99.26 4.22 -46.29
N ALA A 52 99.60 5.46 -45.92
CA ALA A 52 99.43 6.62 -46.79
C ALA A 52 100.29 6.50 -48.06
N TYR A 53 101.56 6.07 -47.93
CA TYR A 53 102.44 5.86 -49.07
C TYR A 53 101.90 4.78 -50.01
N PHE A 54 101.38 3.67 -49.47
CA PHE A 54 100.81 2.58 -50.26
C PHE A 54 99.58 3.02 -51.07
N ILE A 55 98.70 3.84 -50.48
CA ILE A 55 97.46 4.30 -51.09
C ILE A 55 97.70 5.46 -52.07
N MET A 56 98.57 6.41 -51.73
CA MET A 56 98.72 7.67 -52.48
C MET A 56 99.76 7.62 -53.60
N THR A 57 100.65 6.63 -53.62
CA THR A 57 101.72 6.56 -54.62
C THR A 57 101.24 5.88 -55.92
N THR A 58 101.61 6.44 -57.08
CA THR A 58 101.25 5.92 -58.41
C THR A 58 102.22 4.86 -58.96
N SER A 59 103.29 4.53 -58.23
CA SER A 59 104.27 3.50 -58.60
C SER A 59 103.65 2.10 -58.68
N LYS A 60 104.32 1.19 -59.39
CA LYS A 60 103.92 -0.22 -59.48
C LYS A 60 103.83 -0.82 -58.07
N VAL A 61 102.95 -1.82 -57.91
CA VAL A 61 102.67 -2.44 -56.60
C VAL A 61 103.94 -3.02 -55.99
N GLU A 62 104.77 -3.63 -56.82
CA GLU A 62 106.05 -4.25 -56.44
C GLU A 62 107.02 -3.22 -55.87
N ASP A 63 107.14 -2.06 -56.53
CA ASP A 63 108.00 -0.96 -56.09
C ASP A 63 107.49 -0.37 -54.77
N ARG A 64 106.18 -0.26 -54.60
CA ARG A 64 105.56 0.23 -53.34
C ARG A 64 105.86 -0.68 -52.17
N ILE A 65 105.72 -2.00 -52.36
CA ILE A 65 106.00 -2.99 -51.31
C ILE A 65 107.49 -2.98 -50.95
N SER A 66 108.38 -2.97 -51.95
CA SER A 66 109.82 -2.93 -51.72
C SER A 66 110.26 -1.65 -50.98
N TYR A 67 109.67 -0.51 -51.33
CA TYR A 67 109.94 0.75 -50.63
C TYR A 67 109.47 0.71 -49.17
N ILE A 68 108.30 0.14 -48.90
CA ILE A 68 107.77 0.01 -47.53
C ILE A 68 108.64 -0.92 -46.68
N ASP A 69 109.05 -2.06 -47.24
CA ASP A 69 109.88 -3.04 -46.54
C ASP A 69 111.25 -2.46 -46.18
N THR A 70 111.82 -1.64 -47.06
CA THR A 70 113.15 -1.04 -46.85
C THR A 70 113.13 0.17 -45.92
N HIS A 71 112.08 0.99 -45.94
CA HIS A 71 112.07 2.29 -45.25
C HIS A 71 111.14 2.37 -44.02
N PHE A 72 110.15 1.48 -43.91
CA PHE A 72 109.14 1.54 -42.84
C PHE A 72 109.06 0.26 -42.00
N TYR A 73 109.82 -0.78 -42.33
CA TYR A 73 109.84 -2.01 -41.56
C TYR A 73 110.69 -1.87 -40.28
N HIS A 74 110.09 -1.28 -39.24
CA HIS A 74 110.64 -1.23 -37.90
C HIS A 74 109.72 -1.96 -36.93
N TRP A 75 110.19 -3.06 -36.34
CA TRP A 75 109.44 -3.90 -35.41
C TRP A 75 108.74 -3.11 -34.29
N ASN A 76 109.40 -2.08 -33.76
CA ASN A 76 108.86 -1.24 -32.69
C ASN A 76 107.61 -0.47 -33.11
N HIS A 77 107.59 0.07 -34.33
CA HIS A 77 106.45 0.81 -34.88
C HIS A 77 105.32 -0.12 -35.35
N LEU A 78 105.68 -1.33 -35.80
CA LEU A 78 104.72 -2.29 -36.32
C LEU A 78 103.94 -2.99 -35.19
N PHE A 79 104.58 -3.30 -34.07
CA PHE A 79 103.93 -4.09 -33.00
C PHE A 79 104.09 -3.52 -31.60
N ALA A 80 105.30 -3.11 -31.18
CA ALA A 80 105.55 -2.77 -29.78
C ALA A 80 104.80 -1.50 -29.31
N PHE A 81 104.88 -0.40 -30.06
CA PHE A 81 104.18 0.85 -29.71
C PHE A 81 102.65 0.71 -29.81
N PRO A 82 102.07 0.14 -30.89
CA PRO A 82 100.64 -0.13 -30.94
C PRO A 82 100.11 -0.98 -29.78
N LEU A 83 100.87 -2.02 -29.38
CA LEU A 83 100.50 -2.89 -28.28
C LEU A 83 100.51 -2.14 -26.95
N LEU A 84 101.58 -1.38 -26.68
CA LEU A 84 101.73 -0.65 -25.43
C LEU A 84 100.64 0.43 -25.28
N THR A 85 100.35 1.17 -26.35
CA THR A 85 99.30 2.19 -26.34
C THR A 85 97.91 1.57 -26.19
N ALA A 86 97.64 0.40 -26.79
CA ALA A 86 96.39 -0.31 -26.60
C ALA A 86 96.19 -0.78 -25.15
N VAL A 87 97.24 -1.35 -24.52
CA VAL A 87 97.21 -1.73 -23.10
C VAL A 87 96.96 -0.49 -22.23
N PHE A 88 97.69 0.59 -22.48
CA PHE A 88 97.56 1.82 -21.71
C PHE A 88 96.16 2.45 -21.82
N TYR A 89 95.64 2.57 -23.05
CA TYR A 89 94.32 3.15 -23.30
C TYR A 89 93.19 2.33 -22.67
N THR A 90 93.24 1.00 -22.80
CA THR A 90 92.22 0.13 -22.21
C THR A 90 92.23 0.11 -20.69
N LEU A 91 93.39 0.29 -20.05
CA LEU A 91 93.47 0.45 -18.60
C LEU A 91 92.89 1.80 -18.16
N ILE A 92 93.25 2.90 -18.83
CA ILE A 92 92.74 4.24 -18.50
C ILE A 92 91.22 4.31 -18.63
N LEU A 93 90.65 3.68 -19.66
CA LEU A 93 89.22 3.71 -19.90
C LEU A 93 88.43 3.16 -18.69
N LYS A 94 88.89 2.07 -18.07
CA LYS A 94 88.26 1.51 -16.86
C LYS A 94 88.27 2.47 -15.67
N TRP A 95 89.36 3.23 -15.51
CA TRP A 95 89.46 4.24 -14.45
C TRP A 95 88.57 5.44 -14.73
N PHE A 96 88.42 5.83 -15.99
CA PHE A 96 87.53 6.92 -16.39
C PHE A 96 86.06 6.57 -16.15
N ASP A 97 85.64 5.34 -16.48
CA ASP A 97 84.27 4.86 -16.22
C ASP A 97 83.96 4.90 -14.71
N THR A 98 84.88 4.40 -13.88
CA THR A 98 84.74 4.40 -12.42
C THR A 98 84.66 5.83 -11.86
N PHE A 99 85.48 6.75 -12.38
CA PHE A 99 85.46 8.15 -11.97
C PHE A 99 84.15 8.86 -12.34
N SER A 100 83.63 8.60 -13.55
CA SER A 100 82.34 9.10 -14.00
C SER A 100 81.20 8.60 -13.09
N ASP A 101 81.23 7.33 -12.72
CA ASP A 101 80.22 6.76 -11.82
C ASP A 101 80.25 7.43 -10.44
N GLU A 102 81.43 7.61 -9.83
CA GLU A 102 81.56 8.32 -8.54
C GLU A 102 81.03 9.76 -8.60
N PHE A 103 81.35 10.50 -9.67
CA PHE A 103 80.86 11.86 -9.85
C PHE A 103 79.33 11.92 -9.97
N ASN A 104 78.73 10.88 -10.57
CA ASN A 104 77.29 10.79 -10.78
C ASN A 104 76.50 10.20 -9.59
N LYS A 105 77.15 9.66 -8.54
CA LYS A 105 76.44 9.10 -7.37
C LYS A 105 75.59 10.13 -6.63
N ILE A 106 76.13 11.34 -6.41
CA ILE A 106 75.44 12.42 -5.68
C ILE A 106 74.17 12.90 -6.41
N PRO A 107 74.21 13.29 -7.70
CA PRO A 107 73.01 13.70 -8.42
C PRO A 107 72.01 12.54 -8.57
N ASN A 108 72.47 11.31 -8.78
CA ASN A 108 71.58 10.14 -8.87
C ASN A 108 70.86 9.85 -7.54
N ALA A 109 71.56 9.97 -6.40
CA ALA A 109 70.94 9.82 -5.09
C ALA A 109 69.86 10.90 -4.83
N ARG A 110 70.14 12.16 -5.20
CA ARG A 110 69.15 13.26 -5.11
C ARG A 110 67.94 13.01 -6.00
N LYS A 111 68.16 12.57 -7.24
CA LYS A 111 67.10 12.24 -8.19
C LYS A 111 66.24 11.09 -7.67
N SER A 112 66.86 10.03 -7.15
CA SER A 112 66.16 8.88 -6.55
C SER A 112 65.31 9.31 -5.36
N LYS A 113 65.85 10.16 -4.47
CA LYS A 113 65.10 10.70 -3.34
C LYS A 113 63.90 11.54 -3.79
N SER A 114 64.09 12.45 -4.75
CA SER A 114 62.99 13.25 -5.30
C SER A 114 61.90 12.39 -5.94
N ILE A 115 62.26 11.31 -6.65
CA ILE A 115 61.28 10.36 -7.20
C ILE A 115 60.50 9.66 -6.08
N ALA A 116 61.18 9.25 -5.00
CA ALA A 116 60.52 8.64 -3.86
C ALA A 116 59.58 9.61 -3.14
N ASP A 117 60.02 10.84 -2.91
CA ASP A 117 59.21 11.90 -2.28
C ASP A 117 57.98 12.22 -3.12
N ASN A 118 58.13 12.36 -4.44
CA ASN A 118 57.00 12.56 -5.37
C ASN A 118 56.01 11.38 -5.33
N LYS A 119 56.49 10.13 -5.27
CA LYS A 119 55.60 8.96 -5.13
C LYS A 119 54.83 8.98 -3.83
N ILE A 120 55.47 9.36 -2.72
CA ILE A 120 54.80 9.50 -1.42
C ILE A 120 53.72 10.57 -1.48
N GLU A 121 54.00 11.71 -2.13
CA GLU A 121 53.03 12.79 -2.30
C GLU A 121 51.82 12.35 -3.14
N VAL A 122 52.06 11.65 -4.26
CA VAL A 122 50.99 11.09 -5.10
C VAL A 122 50.09 10.15 -4.29
N ILE A 123 50.68 9.21 -3.54
CA ILE A 123 49.92 8.27 -2.69
C ILE A 123 49.12 9.01 -1.61
N LYS A 124 49.70 10.05 -0.98
CA LYS A 124 48.98 10.87 0.00
C LYS A 124 47.77 11.57 -0.62
N ASN A 125 47.93 12.12 -1.83
CA ASN A 125 46.84 12.77 -2.55
C ASN A 125 45.75 11.78 -2.94
N GLU A 126 46.13 10.58 -3.38
CA GLU A 126 45.19 9.51 -3.72
C GLU A 126 44.38 9.05 -2.48
N ILE A 127 45.04 8.85 -1.33
CA ILE A 127 44.37 8.57 -0.05
C ILE A 127 43.40 9.69 0.32
N ARG A 128 43.79 10.96 0.11
CA ARG A 128 42.91 12.10 0.40
C ARG A 128 41.68 12.08 -0.52
N ILE A 129 41.86 11.86 -1.82
CA ILE A 129 40.76 11.77 -2.78
C ILE A 129 39.79 10.66 -2.39
N VAL A 130 40.30 9.46 -2.10
CA VAL A 130 39.47 8.32 -1.69
C VAL A 130 38.69 8.61 -0.39
N LYS A 131 39.31 9.30 0.58
CA LYS A 131 38.62 9.70 1.82
C LYS A 131 37.49 10.68 1.55
N GLU A 132 37.73 11.71 0.74
CA GLU A 132 36.70 12.69 0.39
C GLU A 132 35.57 12.04 -0.44
N GLN A 133 35.90 11.09 -1.31
CA GLN A 133 34.92 10.34 -2.10
C GLN A 133 34.03 9.46 -1.22
N ARG A 134 34.60 8.78 -0.21
CA ARG A 134 33.81 8.04 0.79
C ARG A 134 32.90 8.93 1.61
N LYS A 135 33.36 10.13 2.01
CA LYS A 135 32.51 11.09 2.70
C LYS A 135 31.33 11.52 1.82
N LEU A 136 31.61 11.84 0.55
CA LEU A 136 30.57 12.22 -0.40
C LEU A 136 29.57 11.08 -0.65
N GLU A 137 30.03 9.84 -0.73
CA GLU A 137 29.17 8.66 -0.85
C GLU A 137 28.29 8.46 0.38
N ASN A 138 28.85 8.61 1.59
CA ASN A 138 28.09 8.56 2.83
C ASN A 138 27.06 9.69 2.89
N GLU A 139 27.43 10.93 2.60
CA GLU A 139 26.48 12.06 2.55
C GLU A 139 25.37 11.86 1.52
N LYS A 140 25.67 11.20 0.39
CA LYS A 140 24.65 10.81 -0.60
C LYS A 140 23.74 9.69 -0.10
N ALA A 141 24.30 8.70 0.61
CA ALA A 141 23.52 7.63 1.22
C ALA A 141 22.58 8.19 2.30
N ASP A 142 23.09 9.06 3.17
CA ASP A 142 22.31 9.76 4.19
C ASP A 142 21.21 10.62 3.55
N ASN A 143 21.52 11.38 2.49
CA ASN A 143 20.51 12.15 1.76
C ASN A 143 19.45 11.26 1.11
N LYS A 144 19.83 10.08 0.61
CA LYS A 144 18.89 9.12 0.03
C LYS A 144 17.99 8.53 1.13
N GLU A 145 18.55 8.17 2.27
CA GLU A 145 17.78 7.71 3.44
C GLU A 145 16.80 8.79 3.91
N ILE A 146 17.23 10.06 3.98
CA ILE A 146 16.35 11.20 4.28
C ILE A 146 15.24 11.32 3.22
N GLN A 147 15.56 11.14 1.94
CA GLN A 147 14.55 11.19 0.88
C GLN A 147 13.53 10.05 1.01
N ASP A 148 14.00 8.83 1.27
CA ASP A 148 13.14 7.66 1.47
C ASP A 148 12.24 7.85 2.71
N LEU A 149 12.78 8.37 3.82
CA LEU A 149 12.02 8.73 5.02
C LEU A 149 10.98 9.83 4.75
N ASN A 150 11.31 10.84 3.94
CA ASN A 150 10.35 11.89 3.57
C ASN A 150 9.18 11.33 2.74
N VAL A 151 9.45 10.39 1.84
CA VAL A 151 8.40 9.68 1.08
C VAL A 151 7.53 8.86 2.02
N GLU A 152 8.11 8.16 2.99
CA GLU A 152 7.36 7.41 4.00
C GLU A 152 6.48 8.32 4.86
N ILE A 153 7.00 9.48 5.31
CA ILE A 153 6.23 10.49 6.03
C ILE A 153 5.05 10.99 5.18
N GLU A 154 5.25 11.26 3.89
CA GLU A 154 4.17 11.70 3.01
C GLU A 154 3.06 10.63 2.87
N LEU A 155 3.45 9.36 2.74
CA LEU A 155 2.51 8.24 2.66
C LEU A 155 1.72 8.05 3.96
N LEU A 156 2.41 8.08 5.11
CA LEU A 156 1.77 7.98 6.42
C LEU A 156 0.83 9.16 6.68
N THR A 157 1.22 10.37 6.25
CA THR A 157 0.36 11.56 6.34
C THR A 157 -0.94 11.36 5.55
N LYS A 158 -0.84 10.87 4.31
CA LYS A 158 -2.02 10.55 3.50
C LYS A 158 -2.88 9.45 4.12
N GLU A 159 -2.27 8.45 4.74
CA GLU A 159 -3.02 7.39 5.44
C GLU A 159 -3.79 7.96 6.64
N ILE A 160 -3.18 8.88 7.40
CA ILE A 160 -3.84 9.58 8.51
C ILE A 160 -5.03 10.39 7.98
N ASP A 161 -4.86 11.17 6.92
CA ASP A 161 -5.94 11.97 6.32
C ASP A 161 -7.13 11.08 5.90
N VAL A 162 -6.86 9.94 5.25
CA VAL A 162 -7.91 8.97 4.86
C VAL A 162 -8.60 8.37 6.08
N LYS A 163 -7.86 8.05 7.15
CA LYS A 163 -8.46 7.52 8.39
C LYS A 163 -9.29 8.58 9.10
N ASP A 164 -8.87 9.84 9.10
CA ASP A 164 -9.62 10.95 9.68
C ASP A 164 -10.93 11.20 8.91
N GLU A 165 -10.91 11.12 7.58
CA GLU A 165 -12.13 11.16 6.77
C GLU A 165 -13.08 9.98 7.08
N GLN A 166 -12.54 8.77 7.26
CA GLN A 166 -13.32 7.60 7.65
C GLN A 166 -13.94 7.78 9.05
N ILE A 167 -13.18 8.28 10.01
CA ILE A 167 -13.66 8.58 11.37
C ILE A 167 -14.76 9.64 11.33
N ALA A 168 -14.60 10.70 10.52
CA ALA A 168 -15.62 11.72 10.34
C ALA A 168 -16.92 11.14 9.77
N GLY A 169 -16.82 10.29 8.74
CA GLY A 169 -17.97 9.60 8.15
C GLY A 169 -18.69 8.65 9.11
N LEU A 170 -17.92 7.90 9.90
CA LEU A 170 -18.46 7.03 10.96
C LEU A 170 -19.16 7.83 12.06
N ASN A 171 -18.56 8.94 12.50
CA ASN A 171 -19.17 9.83 13.50
C ASN A 171 -20.48 10.45 12.99
N GLN A 172 -20.54 10.86 11.72
CA GLN A 172 -21.77 11.36 11.11
C GLN A 172 -22.86 10.28 11.07
N SER A 173 -22.49 9.05 10.71
CA SER A 173 -23.41 7.91 10.69
C SER A 173 -23.90 7.55 12.10
N LEU A 174 -23.02 7.60 13.09
CA LEU A 174 -23.35 7.40 14.50
C LEU A 174 -24.35 8.45 14.99
N LEU A 175 -24.11 9.74 14.68
CA LEU A 175 -25.02 10.82 15.03
C LEU A 175 -26.39 10.64 14.41
N LYS A 176 -26.45 10.23 13.14
CA LYS A 176 -27.72 9.92 12.46
C LYS A 176 -28.47 8.77 13.14
N ASN A 177 -27.76 7.68 13.44
CA ASN A 177 -28.37 6.55 14.14
C ASN A 177 -28.88 6.93 15.53
N LEU A 178 -28.15 7.79 16.26
CA LEU A 178 -28.59 8.31 17.55
C LEU A 178 -29.84 9.20 17.43
N THR A 179 -29.94 10.03 16.39
CA THR A 179 -31.16 10.82 16.15
C THR A 179 -32.34 9.94 15.77
N ASP A 180 -32.12 8.92 14.94
CA ASP A 180 -33.16 7.99 14.51
C ASP A 180 -33.65 7.18 15.72
N LEU A 181 -32.75 6.66 16.57
CA LEU A 181 -33.11 5.95 17.81
C LEU A 181 -33.92 6.82 18.77
N LYS A 182 -33.55 8.09 18.95
CA LYS A 182 -34.33 9.02 19.79
C LYS A 182 -35.73 9.27 19.23
N SER A 183 -35.87 9.37 17.91
CA SER A 183 -37.18 9.54 17.27
C SER A 183 -38.06 8.30 17.45
N LEU A 184 -37.46 7.11 17.34
CA LEU A 184 -38.14 5.83 17.54
C LEU A 184 -38.54 5.63 19.01
N GLU A 185 -37.66 6.00 19.95
CA GLU A 185 -37.96 6.00 21.39
C GLU A 185 -39.15 6.90 21.71
N LYS A 186 -39.18 8.11 21.13
CA LYS A 186 -40.31 9.03 21.30
C LYS A 186 -41.60 8.43 20.74
N GLU A 187 -41.57 7.86 19.54
CA GLU A 187 -42.74 7.21 18.95
C GLU A 187 -43.24 6.03 19.81
N SER A 188 -42.33 5.20 20.30
CA SER A 188 -42.66 4.10 21.21
C SER A 188 -43.31 4.58 22.50
N ASN A 189 -42.85 5.69 23.07
CA ASN A 189 -43.45 6.28 24.27
C ASN A 189 -44.85 6.85 23.99
N GLU A 190 -45.06 7.52 22.86
CA GLU A 190 -46.39 7.98 22.45
C GLU A 190 -47.36 6.82 22.22
N GLN A 191 -46.88 5.68 21.72
CA GLN A 191 -47.67 4.46 21.59
C GLN A 191 -48.01 3.86 22.95
N LEU A 192 -47.07 3.83 23.90
CA LEU A 192 -47.31 3.38 25.27
C LEU A 192 -48.39 4.21 25.97
N ASP A 193 -48.35 5.54 25.83
CA ASP A 193 -49.37 6.43 26.41
C ASP A 193 -50.77 6.13 25.86
N LYS A 194 -50.88 5.86 24.56
CA LYS A 194 -52.16 5.45 23.93
C LYS A 194 -52.64 4.09 24.45
N ILE A 195 -51.74 3.14 24.66
CA ILE A 195 -52.09 1.83 25.22
C ILE A 195 -52.61 1.98 26.65
N ILE A 196 -51.97 2.83 27.47
CA ILE A 196 -52.41 3.10 28.83
C ILE A 196 -53.81 3.72 28.83
N ASP A 197 -54.07 4.76 28.01
CA ASP A 197 -55.40 5.37 27.88
C ASP A 197 -56.47 4.37 27.46
N LEU A 198 -56.17 3.51 26.48
CA LEU A 198 -57.08 2.45 26.04
C LEU A 198 -57.33 1.41 27.14
N SER A 199 -56.32 1.06 27.94
CA SER A 199 -56.48 0.10 29.04
C SER A 199 -57.41 0.65 30.13
N LEU A 200 -57.28 1.94 30.46
CA LEU A 200 -58.15 2.62 31.42
C LEU A 200 -59.60 2.65 30.92
N LYS A 201 -59.82 3.02 29.65
CA LYS A 201 -61.16 3.00 29.03
C LYS A 201 -61.77 1.61 29.00
N LEU A 202 -60.96 0.57 28.81
CA LEU A 202 -61.45 -0.81 28.82
C LEU A 202 -61.93 -1.22 30.21
N ASP A 203 -61.22 -0.81 31.26
CA ASP A 203 -61.60 -1.11 32.63
C ASP A 203 -62.87 -0.37 33.06
N THR A 204 -63.05 0.90 32.68
CA THR A 204 -64.31 1.62 32.93
C THR A 204 -65.49 0.95 32.25
N LEU A 205 -65.34 0.54 30.99
CA LEU A 205 -66.39 -0.17 30.25
C LEU A 205 -66.74 -1.54 30.86
N LYS A 206 -65.75 -2.25 31.42
CA LYS A 206 -66.00 -3.52 32.13
C LYS A 206 -66.84 -3.30 33.38
N ASP A 207 -66.57 -2.24 34.12
CA ASP A 207 -67.32 -1.90 35.33
C ASP A 207 -68.76 -1.46 34.99
N GLU A 208 -68.94 -0.62 33.98
CA GLU A 208 -70.27 -0.22 33.47
C GLU A 208 -71.09 -1.43 32.99
N ASN A 209 -70.46 -2.36 32.27
CA ASN A 209 -71.12 -3.58 31.81
C ASN A 209 -71.53 -4.48 32.99
N LYS A 210 -70.70 -4.56 34.04
CA LYS A 210 -71.02 -5.32 35.26
C LYS A 210 -72.23 -4.74 35.98
N GLU A 211 -72.30 -3.42 36.13
CA GLU A 211 -73.46 -2.74 36.75
C GLU A 211 -74.70 -2.87 35.88
N SER A 212 -74.58 -2.68 34.56
CA SER A 212 -75.69 -2.88 33.61
C SER A 212 -76.26 -4.30 33.67
N LYS A 213 -75.38 -5.30 33.74
CA LYS A 213 -75.77 -6.71 33.91
C LYS A 213 -76.53 -6.92 35.22
N LYS A 214 -76.03 -6.38 36.34
CA LYS A 214 -76.69 -6.47 37.66
C LYS A 214 -78.08 -5.83 37.65
N MET A 215 -78.23 -4.67 37.02
CA MET A 215 -79.51 -3.98 36.88
C MET A 215 -80.50 -4.79 36.04
N LEU A 216 -80.08 -5.31 34.89
CA LEU A 216 -80.87 -6.22 34.06
C LEU A 216 -81.36 -7.44 34.84
N PHE A 217 -80.49 -8.08 35.64
CA PHE A 217 -80.90 -9.19 36.50
C PHE A 217 -81.95 -8.77 37.55
N GLY A 218 -81.87 -7.53 38.07
CA GLY A 218 -82.87 -6.97 38.98
C GLY A 218 -84.24 -6.83 38.32
N ILE A 219 -84.30 -6.16 37.17
CA ILE A 219 -85.55 -5.94 36.42
C ILE A 219 -86.20 -7.27 36.03
N VAL A 220 -85.42 -8.21 35.48
CA VAL A 220 -85.95 -9.52 35.06
C VAL A 220 -86.51 -10.31 36.26
N LYS A 221 -85.95 -10.12 37.46
CA LYS A 221 -86.43 -10.77 38.69
C LYS A 221 -87.75 -10.17 39.21
N GLU A 222 -87.97 -8.86 39.04
CA GLU A 222 -89.19 -8.18 39.52
C GLU A 222 -90.38 -8.35 38.58
N VAL A 223 -90.16 -8.35 37.27
CA VAL A 223 -91.23 -8.35 36.26
C VAL A 223 -91.76 -9.76 35.94
N MET A 224 -91.05 -10.82 36.34
CA MET A 224 -91.29 -12.16 35.79
C MET A 224 -91.62 -13.23 36.87
N PRO A 225 -92.65 -14.07 36.68
CA PRO A 225 -92.95 -15.15 37.62
C PRO A 225 -91.81 -16.20 37.66
N PRO A 226 -91.57 -16.87 38.81
CA PRO A 226 -90.34 -17.64 39.07
C PRO A 226 -90.03 -18.75 38.05
N ASN A 227 -91.07 -19.33 37.46
CA ASN A 227 -91.00 -20.39 36.45
C ASN A 227 -90.59 -19.89 35.05
N GLN A 228 -90.88 -18.63 34.71
CA GLN A 228 -90.45 -17.99 33.46
C GLN A 228 -89.06 -17.36 33.60
N PHE A 229 -88.74 -16.81 34.78
CA PHE A 229 -87.42 -16.26 35.10
C PHE A 229 -86.30 -17.27 34.83
N ARG A 230 -86.46 -18.52 35.30
CA ARG A 230 -85.48 -19.60 35.08
C ARG A 230 -85.18 -19.84 33.59
N ARG A 231 -86.20 -19.81 32.74
CA ARG A 231 -86.06 -20.04 31.29
C ARG A 231 -85.32 -18.88 30.62
N VAL A 232 -85.55 -17.65 31.06
CA VAL A 232 -84.82 -16.48 30.56
C VAL A 232 -83.37 -16.49 31.02
N ILE A 233 -83.09 -16.91 32.26
CA ILE A 233 -81.72 -17.08 32.76
C ILE A 233 -80.96 -18.13 31.95
N GLU A 234 -81.59 -19.27 31.63
CA GLU A 234 -80.97 -20.32 30.81
C GLU A 234 -80.68 -19.85 29.38
N ILE A 235 -81.62 -19.12 28.75
CA ILE A 235 -81.40 -18.51 27.43
C ILE A 235 -80.30 -17.46 27.50
N PHE A 236 -80.29 -16.60 28.52
CA PHE A 236 -79.28 -15.58 28.71
C PHE A 236 -77.89 -16.19 28.89
N GLN A 237 -77.74 -17.16 29.80
CA GLN A 237 -76.48 -17.86 30.04
C GLN A 237 -75.96 -18.54 28.77
N LYS A 238 -76.83 -19.26 28.05
CA LYS A 238 -76.49 -19.90 26.78
C LYS A 238 -76.04 -18.88 25.74
N THR A 239 -76.83 -17.82 25.53
CA THR A 239 -76.50 -16.79 24.52
C THR A 239 -75.22 -16.04 24.89
N THR A 240 -74.96 -15.78 26.18
CA THR A 240 -73.69 -15.20 26.62
C THR A 240 -72.52 -16.17 26.44
N SER A 241 -72.70 -17.46 26.73
CA SER A 241 -71.65 -18.47 26.53
C SER A 241 -71.31 -18.62 25.05
N ASP A 242 -72.31 -18.73 24.18
CA ASP A 242 -72.13 -18.82 22.74
C ASP A 242 -71.43 -17.55 22.20
N PHE A 243 -71.83 -16.37 22.71
CA PHE A 243 -71.18 -15.09 22.40
C PHE A 243 -69.69 -15.05 22.80
N PHE A 244 -69.33 -15.52 23.99
CA PHE A 244 -67.94 -15.53 24.44
C PHE A 244 -67.10 -16.62 23.77
N ASN A 245 -67.71 -17.73 23.33
CA ASN A 245 -67.04 -18.80 22.60
C ASN A 245 -66.81 -18.45 21.11
N ASP A 246 -67.70 -17.66 20.49
CA ASP A 246 -67.54 -17.14 19.12
C ASP A 246 -66.47 -16.04 19.01
N ILE A 247 -66.02 -15.51 20.15
CA ILE A 247 -64.82 -14.67 20.24
C ILE A 247 -63.64 -15.64 20.37
N GLU A 248 -63.21 -16.23 19.26
CA GLU A 248 -62.01 -17.06 19.26
C GLU A 248 -60.82 -16.26 19.80
N LEU A 249 -60.33 -16.66 20.98
CA LEU A 249 -59.15 -16.07 21.62
C LEU A 249 -57.87 -16.24 20.80
N ASN A 250 -57.90 -17.02 19.71
CA ASN A 250 -56.74 -17.43 18.91
C ASN A 250 -56.45 -16.52 17.70
N GLU A 251 -57.33 -15.58 17.34
CA GLU A 251 -57.03 -14.53 16.34
C GLU A 251 -56.38 -13.27 16.96
N LEU A 252 -56.00 -13.33 18.25
CA LEU A 252 -55.67 -12.14 19.02
C LEU A 252 -54.28 -11.53 18.78
N MET A 253 -53.35 -12.16 18.04
CA MET A 253 -52.08 -11.54 17.64
C MET A 253 -51.61 -12.12 16.29
N PRO A 254 -51.23 -11.31 15.27
CA PRO A 254 -50.21 -10.27 15.44
C PRO A 254 -50.56 -8.92 14.76
N GLU A 255 -49.98 -7.85 15.27
CA GLU A 255 -49.98 -6.48 14.72
C GLU A 255 -51.10 -5.52 15.18
N PHE A 256 -50.59 -4.43 15.72
CA PHE A 256 -51.19 -3.47 16.65
C PHE A 256 -52.19 -2.48 16.03
N THR A 257 -52.65 -2.71 14.80
CA THR A 257 -53.49 -1.77 14.03
C THR A 257 -55.00 -2.01 14.14
N THR A 258 -55.44 -2.92 15.03
CA THR A 258 -56.83 -3.40 15.06
C THR A 258 -57.59 -3.05 16.35
N ASN A 259 -57.14 -2.11 17.19
CA ASN A 259 -57.82 -1.85 18.47
C ASN A 259 -59.12 -1.04 18.37
N TYR A 260 -59.23 -0.10 17.43
CA TYR A 260 -60.50 0.62 17.20
C TYR A 260 -61.59 -0.31 16.67
N ASN A 261 -61.23 -1.18 15.72
CA ASN A 261 -62.15 -2.18 15.18
C ASN A 261 -62.53 -3.24 16.22
N LYS A 262 -61.62 -3.63 17.12
CA LYS A 262 -61.92 -4.59 18.20
C LYS A 262 -62.94 -4.02 19.20
N VAL A 263 -62.76 -2.78 19.65
CA VAL A 263 -63.73 -2.12 20.54
C VAL A 263 -65.06 -1.88 19.82
N TYR A 264 -65.03 -1.43 18.57
CA TYR A 264 -66.23 -1.21 17.76
C TYR A 264 -67.01 -2.51 17.50
N VAL A 265 -66.32 -3.62 17.21
CA VAL A 265 -66.94 -4.93 17.02
C VAL A 265 -67.56 -5.44 18.32
N ILE A 266 -66.90 -5.26 19.46
CA ILE A 266 -67.46 -5.64 20.77
C ILE A 266 -68.71 -4.81 21.08
N LEU A 267 -68.68 -3.48 20.87
CA LEU A 267 -69.82 -2.58 21.09
C LEU A 267 -71.01 -2.90 20.19
N ASN A 268 -70.76 -3.08 18.89
CA ASN A 268 -71.83 -3.33 17.91
C ASN A 268 -72.42 -4.74 18.09
N LYS A 269 -71.63 -5.71 18.58
CA LYS A 269 -72.13 -7.05 18.89
C LYS A 269 -72.82 -7.14 20.26
N SER A 270 -72.41 -6.35 21.26
CA SER A 270 -73.13 -6.26 22.54
C SER A 270 -74.51 -5.62 22.36
N GLU A 271 -74.63 -4.62 21.48
CA GLU A 271 -75.90 -4.04 21.06
C GLU A 271 -76.84 -5.09 20.43
N LYS A 272 -76.31 -5.95 19.53
CA LYS A 272 -77.07 -7.08 18.97
C LYS A 272 -77.54 -8.07 20.04
N LEU A 273 -76.70 -8.34 21.03
CA LEU A 273 -77.04 -9.22 22.14
C LEU A 273 -78.19 -8.62 22.97
N ILE A 274 -78.13 -7.33 23.31
CA ILE A 274 -79.19 -6.61 24.03
C ILE A 274 -80.50 -6.63 23.24
N LYS A 275 -80.46 -6.36 21.93
CA LYS A 275 -81.63 -6.43 21.05
C LYS A 275 -82.23 -7.83 20.98
N ALA A 276 -81.39 -8.88 20.94
CA ALA A 276 -81.86 -10.27 20.95
C ALA A 276 -82.52 -10.64 22.30
N MET A 277 -81.96 -10.18 23.43
CA MET A 277 -82.55 -10.37 24.75
C MET A 277 -83.92 -9.71 24.85
N LEU A 278 -84.03 -8.43 24.46
CA LEU A 278 -85.30 -7.70 24.48
C LEU A 278 -86.37 -8.38 23.63
N LYS A 279 -85.99 -8.88 22.44
CA LYS A 279 -86.88 -9.64 21.56
C LYS A 279 -87.32 -10.98 22.17
N SER A 280 -86.43 -11.65 22.90
CA SER A 280 -86.77 -12.89 23.61
C SER A 280 -87.78 -12.64 24.74
N VAL A 281 -87.69 -11.50 25.43
CA VAL A 281 -88.66 -11.08 26.46
C VAL A 281 -90.05 -10.84 25.85
N GLN A 282 -90.13 -10.14 24.72
CA GLN A 282 -91.40 -9.96 23.98
C GLN A 282 -92.01 -11.29 23.49
N GLY A 283 -91.18 -12.25 23.13
CA GLY A 283 -91.63 -13.57 22.68
C GLY A 283 -92.26 -14.42 23.78
N ILE A 284 -91.99 -14.12 25.05
CA ILE A 284 -92.49 -14.87 26.22
C ILE A 284 -93.83 -14.30 26.71
N ASP A 285 -94.01 -12.98 26.70
CA ASP A 285 -95.33 -12.33 26.89
C ASP A 285 -95.62 -11.35 25.73
N PRO A 286 -96.47 -11.75 24.76
CA PRO A 286 -96.81 -10.94 23.58
C PRO A 286 -97.50 -9.61 23.91
N ARG A 287 -97.97 -9.41 25.16
CA ARG A 287 -98.60 -8.16 25.60
C ARG A 287 -97.56 -7.06 25.87
N ILE A 288 -96.30 -7.41 26.07
CA ILE A 288 -95.18 -6.47 26.18
C ILE A 288 -94.80 -6.01 24.77
N LYS A 289 -95.11 -4.75 24.42
CA LYS A 289 -94.60 -4.14 23.19
C LYS A 289 -93.38 -3.28 23.51
N ILE A 290 -92.21 -3.72 23.10
CA ILE A 290 -90.93 -3.02 23.15
C ILE A 290 -90.65 -2.49 21.74
N ASN A 291 -90.60 -1.16 21.60
CA ASN A 291 -90.22 -0.47 20.38
C ASN A 291 -88.85 0.17 20.59
N VAL A 292 -87.85 -0.31 19.84
CA VAL A 292 -86.50 0.27 19.84
C VAL A 292 -86.41 1.22 18.65
N THR A 293 -86.19 2.51 18.92
CA THR A 293 -86.08 3.55 17.89
C THR A 293 -84.66 4.12 17.90
N GLU A 294 -84.02 4.14 16.74
CA GLU A 294 -82.70 4.74 16.58
C GLU A 294 -82.85 6.15 16.02
N SER A 295 -82.29 7.13 16.70
CA SER A 295 -82.19 8.51 16.24
C SER A 295 -80.73 8.97 16.27
N LYS A 296 -80.43 10.07 15.57
CA LYS A 296 -79.13 10.74 15.70
C LYS A 296 -79.32 12.04 16.45
N THR A 297 -78.48 12.31 17.44
CA THR A 297 -78.46 13.59 18.13
C THR A 297 -77.97 14.69 17.19
N ALA A 298 -78.22 15.95 17.54
CA ALA A 298 -77.76 17.11 16.77
C ALA A 298 -76.23 17.15 16.55
N ASN A 299 -75.46 16.43 17.39
CA ASN A 299 -74.01 16.29 17.29
C ASN A 299 -73.56 15.02 16.53
N GLY A 300 -74.48 14.31 15.87
CA GLY A 300 -74.17 13.15 15.02
C GLY A 300 -73.95 11.82 15.77
N GLN A 301 -74.18 11.77 17.08
CA GLN A 301 -74.10 10.54 17.87
C GLN A 301 -75.39 9.73 17.72
N ASN A 302 -75.27 8.40 17.59
CA ASN A 302 -76.42 7.51 17.56
C ASN A 302 -77.02 7.43 18.97
N GLN A 303 -78.32 7.67 19.08
CA GLN A 303 -79.11 7.56 20.29
C GLN A 303 -80.17 6.49 20.06
N VAL A 304 -80.28 5.54 20.99
CA VAL A 304 -81.25 4.45 20.91
C VAL A 304 -82.26 4.63 22.02
N SER A 305 -83.53 4.87 21.69
CA SER A 305 -84.63 4.96 22.65
C SER A 305 -85.44 3.66 22.65
N ILE A 306 -85.78 3.17 23.83
CA ILE A 306 -86.55 1.94 24.01
C ILE A 306 -87.86 2.29 24.70
N ASN A 307 -88.98 2.18 23.99
CA ASN A 307 -90.31 2.41 24.54
C ASN A 307 -91.00 1.08 24.82
N VAL A 308 -91.43 0.86 26.06
CA VAL A 308 -92.16 -0.35 26.47
C VAL A 308 -93.60 0.02 26.81
N SER A 309 -94.58 -0.55 26.11
CA SER A 309 -96.01 -0.33 26.39
C SER A 309 -96.69 -1.60 26.89
N TYR A 310 -97.44 -1.49 27.98
CA TYR A 310 -98.25 -2.55 28.60
C TYR A 310 -99.72 -2.08 28.75
N PRO A 311 -100.73 -2.98 28.73
CA PRO A 311 -102.15 -2.58 28.79
C PRO A 311 -102.67 -2.11 30.16
N GLU A 312 -101.94 -2.26 31.26
CA GLU A 312 -102.32 -1.72 32.58
C GLU A 312 -101.46 -0.49 32.91
N GLN A 313 -102.14 0.63 33.20
CA GLN A 313 -101.58 1.98 33.19
C GLN A 313 -100.59 2.25 34.35
N ASP A 314 -100.75 1.58 35.50
CA ASP A 314 -99.98 1.85 36.71
C ASP A 314 -98.55 1.25 36.69
N MET A 315 -98.30 0.19 35.92
CA MET A 315 -96.94 -0.39 35.75
C MET A 315 -96.13 0.28 34.62
N VAL A 316 -96.79 1.05 33.75
CA VAL A 316 -96.12 1.72 32.63
C VAL A 316 -95.33 2.94 33.10
N GLU A 317 -95.79 3.65 34.15
CA GLU A 317 -95.07 4.80 34.71
C GLU A 317 -93.79 4.40 35.47
N GLU A 318 -93.80 3.33 36.27
CA GLU A 318 -92.58 2.88 36.96
C GLU A 318 -91.52 2.35 35.98
N ILE A 319 -91.92 1.63 34.94
CA ILE A 319 -90.99 1.12 33.92
C ILE A 319 -90.43 2.26 33.06
N ASN A 320 -91.25 3.24 32.69
CA ASN A 320 -90.76 4.40 31.91
C ASN A 320 -89.81 5.29 32.72
N VAL A 321 -90.05 5.49 34.02
CA VAL A 321 -89.12 6.25 34.90
C VAL A 321 -87.77 5.53 35.06
N VAL A 322 -87.78 4.21 35.14
CA VAL A 322 -86.54 3.41 35.22
C VAL A 322 -85.78 3.41 33.88
N ILE A 323 -86.49 3.44 32.74
CA ILE A 323 -85.88 3.53 31.42
C ILE A 323 -85.37 4.95 31.11
N GLU A 324 -86.07 6.02 31.53
CA GLU A 324 -85.58 7.40 31.39
C GLU A 324 -84.29 7.64 32.19
N ASN A 325 -84.14 7.01 33.35
CA ASN A 325 -82.90 7.04 34.12
C ASN A 325 -81.76 6.21 33.49
N PHE A 326 -82.10 5.18 32.71
CA PHE A 326 -81.13 4.35 31.98
C PHE A 326 -80.56 5.04 30.74
N LEU A 327 -81.28 6.01 30.16
CA LEU A 327 -80.92 6.67 28.88
C LEU A 327 -80.27 8.06 29.04
N ASN A 328 -80.15 8.57 30.27
CA ASN A 328 -79.55 9.88 30.60
C ASN A 328 -78.12 9.81 31.19
N ILE A 329 -77.43 8.66 31.04
CA ILE A 329 -76.01 8.43 31.39
C ILE A 329 -75.33 7.88 30.14
#